data_AF-A0A3M1MQZ8-F1
#
_entry.id   AF-A0A3M1MQZ8-F1
#
_cell.length_a   1.000
_cell.length_b   1.000
_cell.length_c   1.000
_cell.angle_alpha   90.00
_cell.angle_beta   90.00
_cell.angle_gamma   90.00
#
_symmetry.space_group_name_H-M   'P 1'
#
loop_
_entity.id
_entity.type
_entity.pdbx_description
1 polymer ?
#
loop_
_entity_poly.entity_id
_entity_poly.type
_entity_poly.pdbx_seq_one_letter_code
_entity_poly.pdbx_strand_id
1 'polypeptide(L)'
;QQRVLEAAPVLIYQRLAGVLAYEPRLQQASIEELHALRIAFKRLRYTVEFFREVLGPQASGVLKAIKAMQDHLGDLNDADVACALLSRFLAEWDARQKDLPLPQRHNPQPLVAYLAVQHAERHRLMTAFPQAWENFFSPQFKRSLALAIAEL
;
A
#
# COMPACT_ATOMS: atom_id res chain seq x y z
N GLN A 1 -12.31 -28.60 -13.24
CA GLN A 1 -11.27 -28.20 -12.27
C GLN A 1 -9.89 -28.03 -12.92
N GLN A 2 -9.47 -28.88 -13.86
CA GLN A 2 -8.15 -28.82 -14.53
C GLN A 2 -7.80 -27.48 -15.23
N ARG A 3 -8.76 -26.85 -15.93
CA ARG A 3 -8.55 -25.51 -16.55
C ARG A 3 -8.25 -24.38 -15.55
N VAL A 4 -8.63 -24.54 -14.28
CA VAL A 4 -8.38 -23.54 -13.22
C VAL A 4 -6.92 -23.62 -12.75
N LEU A 5 -6.34 -24.82 -12.72
CA LEU A 5 -4.93 -25.05 -12.35
C LEU A 5 -3.98 -24.46 -13.40
N GLU A 6 -4.27 -24.69 -14.69
CA GLU A 6 -3.48 -24.18 -15.81
C GLU A 6 -3.48 -22.64 -15.89
N ALA A 7 -4.54 -21.99 -15.40
CA ALA A 7 -4.66 -20.54 -15.41
C ALA A 7 -3.86 -19.86 -14.28
N ALA A 8 -3.57 -20.57 -13.18
CA ALA A 8 -2.98 -19.98 -11.99
C ALA A 8 -1.59 -19.34 -12.25
N PRO A 9 -0.62 -20.02 -12.90
CA PRO A 9 0.69 -19.44 -13.17
C PRO A 9 0.57 -18.19 -14.05
N VAL A 10 -0.23 -18.27 -15.11
CA VAL A 10 -0.42 -17.18 -16.09
C VAL A 10 -0.98 -15.94 -15.41
N LEU A 11 -2.05 -16.10 -14.62
CA LEU A 11 -2.68 -14.97 -13.94
C LEU A 11 -1.80 -14.38 -12.84
N ILE A 12 -1.09 -15.21 -12.06
CA ILE A 12 -0.18 -14.73 -11.02
C ILE A 12 0.98 -13.94 -11.64
N TYR A 13 1.63 -14.46 -12.68
CA TYR A 13 2.72 -13.76 -13.36
C TYR A 13 2.23 -12.49 -14.07
N GLN A 14 1.02 -12.49 -14.65
CA GLN A 14 0.44 -11.28 -15.23
C GLN A 14 0.25 -10.18 -14.16
N ARG A 15 -0.24 -10.53 -12.97
CA ARG A 15 -0.38 -9.56 -11.87
C ARG A 15 0.96 -9.11 -11.32
N LEU A 16 1.94 -10.01 -11.21
CA LEU A 16 3.29 -9.65 -10.80
C LEU A 16 3.93 -8.70 -11.80
N ALA A 17 3.85 -8.98 -13.10
CA ALA A 17 4.35 -8.08 -14.15
C ALA A 17 3.73 -6.68 -14.05
N GLY A 18 2.44 -6.59 -13.72
CA GLY A 18 1.77 -5.31 -13.47
C GLY A 18 2.34 -4.54 -12.26
N VAL A 19 2.85 -5.22 -11.24
CA VAL A 19 3.58 -4.60 -10.11
C VAL A 19 4.99 -4.19 -10.54
N LEU A 20 5.71 -5.07 -11.24
CA LEU A 20 7.09 -4.81 -11.68
C LEU A 20 7.20 -3.71 -12.73
N ALA A 21 6.14 -3.44 -13.49
CA ALA A 21 6.10 -2.34 -14.46
C ALA A 21 6.36 -0.96 -13.83
N TYR A 22 6.19 -0.82 -12.51
CA TYR A 22 6.46 0.43 -11.79
C TYR A 22 7.95 0.61 -11.45
N GLU A 23 8.73 -0.48 -11.39
CA GLU A 23 10.14 -0.49 -10.94
C GLU A 23 11.00 0.65 -11.53
N PRO A 24 10.95 0.95 -12.85
CA PRO A 24 11.79 1.98 -13.45
C PRO A 24 11.53 3.40 -12.94
N ARG A 25 10.37 3.66 -12.33
CA ARG A 25 9.94 5.01 -11.90
C ARG A 25 9.91 5.17 -10.39
N LEU A 26 10.14 4.10 -9.63
CA LEU A 26 9.98 4.10 -8.17
C LEU A 26 10.87 5.07 -7.42
N GLN A 27 12.07 5.37 -7.92
CA GLN A 27 12.99 6.32 -7.27
C GLN A 27 12.42 7.75 -7.20
N GLN A 28 11.50 8.09 -8.10
CA GLN A 28 10.90 9.43 -8.20
C GLN A 28 9.37 9.34 -8.15
N ALA A 29 8.83 8.22 -7.68
CA ALA A 29 7.39 7.99 -7.70
C ALA A 29 6.66 9.01 -6.83
N SER A 30 5.64 9.61 -7.41
CA SER A 30 4.65 10.43 -6.71
C SER A 30 3.80 9.58 -5.75
N ILE A 31 3.12 10.23 -4.82
CA ILE A 31 2.18 9.55 -3.90
C ILE A 31 1.06 8.88 -4.70
N GLU A 32 0.60 9.52 -5.77
CA GLU A 32 -0.41 8.98 -6.69
C GLU A 32 0.07 7.70 -7.39
N GLU A 33 1.33 7.66 -7.84
CA GLU A 33 1.93 6.45 -8.41
C GLU A 33 2.08 5.34 -7.37
N LEU A 34 2.46 5.67 -6.13
CA LEU A 34 2.52 4.70 -5.03
C LEU A 34 1.13 4.18 -4.63
N HIS A 35 0.10 5.02 -4.70
CA HIS A 35 -1.29 4.60 -4.55
C HIS A 35 -1.73 3.65 -5.67
N ALA A 36 -1.38 3.94 -6.93
CA ALA A 36 -1.65 3.06 -8.05
C ALA A 36 -0.92 1.70 -7.90
N LEU A 37 0.33 1.73 -7.42
CA LEU A 37 1.09 0.53 -7.08
C LEU A 37 0.40 -0.28 -5.98
N ARG A 38 -0.15 0.36 -4.94
CA ARG A 38 -0.94 -0.32 -3.90
C ARG A 38 -2.12 -1.09 -4.49
N ILE A 39 -2.82 -0.51 -5.46
CA ILE A 39 -3.92 -1.18 -6.17
C ILE A 39 -3.40 -2.40 -6.96
N ALA A 40 -2.25 -2.28 -7.62
CA ALA A 40 -1.62 -3.41 -8.31
C ALA A 40 -1.27 -4.55 -7.33
N PHE A 41 -0.70 -4.21 -6.17
CA PHE A 41 -0.47 -5.18 -5.09
C PHE A 41 -1.76 -5.83 -4.60
N LYS A 42 -2.86 -5.09 -4.42
CA LYS A 42 -4.18 -5.66 -4.05
C LYS A 42 -4.62 -6.71 -5.05
N ARG A 43 -4.53 -6.42 -6.34
CA ARG A 43 -4.88 -7.36 -7.42
C ARG A 43 -3.99 -8.61 -7.38
N LEU A 44 -2.69 -8.44 -7.16
CA LEU A 44 -1.76 -9.55 -7.00
C LEU A 44 -2.14 -10.43 -5.80
N ARG A 45 -2.36 -9.83 -4.62
CA ARG A 45 -2.78 -10.57 -3.42
C ARG A 45 -4.05 -11.36 -3.65
N TYR A 46 -5.10 -10.72 -4.15
CA TYR A 46 -6.38 -11.40 -4.36
C TYR A 46 -6.26 -12.55 -5.35
N THR A 47 -5.39 -12.42 -6.36
CA THR A 47 -5.11 -13.51 -7.30
C THR A 47 -4.39 -14.67 -6.62
N VAL A 48 -3.36 -14.41 -5.81
CA VAL A 48 -2.64 -15.46 -5.08
C VAL A 48 -3.52 -16.08 -3.97
N GLU A 49 -4.35 -15.29 -3.28
CA GLU A 49 -5.31 -15.79 -2.28
C GLU A 49 -6.37 -16.69 -2.94
N PHE A 50 -6.85 -16.33 -4.13
CA PHE A 50 -7.81 -17.14 -4.87
C PHE A 50 -7.25 -18.53 -5.24
N PHE A 51 -5.99 -18.61 -5.68
CA PHE A 51 -5.34 -19.88 -6.02
C PHE A 51 -4.65 -20.57 -4.84
N ARG A 52 -4.81 -20.07 -3.61
CA ARG A 52 -4.03 -20.55 -2.45
C ARG A 52 -4.14 -22.05 -2.22
N GLU A 53 -5.32 -22.63 -2.42
CA GLU A 53 -5.57 -24.06 -2.16
C GLU A 53 -4.88 -25.00 -3.14
N VAL A 54 -4.46 -24.48 -4.30
CA VAL A 54 -3.81 -25.27 -5.35
C VAL A 54 -2.31 -24.98 -5.45
N LEU A 55 -1.83 -23.91 -4.82
CA LEU A 55 -0.41 -23.58 -4.79
C LEU A 55 0.35 -24.39 -3.73
N GLY A 56 1.65 -24.59 -3.96
CA GLY A 56 2.55 -25.23 -3.00
C GLY A 56 2.67 -24.47 -1.66
N PRO A 57 3.28 -25.09 -0.63
CA PRO A 57 3.33 -24.57 0.75
C PRO A 57 4.03 -23.21 0.87
N GLN A 58 4.89 -22.87 -0.10
CA GLN A 58 5.59 -21.58 -0.18
C GLN A 58 4.64 -20.41 -0.47
N ALA A 59 3.40 -20.65 -0.91
CA ALA A 59 2.39 -19.61 -1.15
C ALA A 59 2.11 -18.76 0.10
N SER A 60 2.24 -19.34 1.29
CA SER A 60 2.10 -18.63 2.56
C SER A 60 3.14 -17.52 2.73
N GLY A 61 4.41 -17.81 2.40
CA GLY A 61 5.50 -16.84 2.42
C GLY A 61 5.35 -15.74 1.37
N VAL A 62 4.89 -16.12 0.16
CA VAL A 62 4.57 -15.17 -0.92
C VAL A 62 3.48 -14.20 -0.48
N LEU A 63 2.37 -14.71 0.08
CA LEU A 63 1.28 -13.89 0.60
C LEU A 63 1.74 -12.97 1.73
N LYS A 64 2.63 -13.45 2.62
CA LYS A 64 3.19 -12.63 3.70
C LYS A 64 3.99 -11.45 3.15
N ALA A 65 4.85 -11.67 2.15
CA ALA A 65 5.62 -10.60 1.52
C ALA A 65 4.73 -9.58 0.79
N ILE A 66 3.72 -10.06 0.06
CA ILE A 66 2.74 -9.20 -0.63
C ILE A 66 1.96 -8.34 0.38
N LYS A 67 1.53 -8.93 1.51
CA LYS A 67 0.82 -8.21 2.58
C LYS A 67 1.71 -7.14 3.21
N ALA A 68 2.96 -7.44 3.53
CA ALA A 68 3.88 -6.45 4.09
C ALA A 68 4.04 -5.20 3.20
N MET A 69 4.09 -5.36 1.87
CA MET A 69 4.07 -4.19 0.97
C MET A 69 2.74 -3.48 0.91
N GLN A 70 1.62 -4.20 0.96
CA GLN A 70 0.30 -3.58 1.02
C GLN A 70 0.10 -2.78 2.30
N ASP A 71 0.60 -3.26 3.43
CA ASP A 71 0.51 -2.59 4.72
C ASP A 71 1.31 -1.29 4.65
N HIS A 72 2.57 -1.35 4.21
CA HIS A 72 3.41 -0.16 4.03
C HIS A 72 2.79 0.89 3.09
N LEU A 73 2.30 0.47 1.92
CA LEU A 73 1.64 1.38 0.97
C LEU A 73 0.27 1.85 1.48
N GLY A 74 -0.40 1.05 2.32
CA GLY A 74 -1.64 1.38 2.98
C GLY A 74 -1.45 2.49 4.00
N ASP A 75 -0.48 2.34 4.89
CA ASP A 75 -0.11 3.35 5.88
C ASP A 75 0.26 4.68 5.20
N LEU A 76 1.00 4.61 4.08
CA LEU A 76 1.39 5.81 3.33
C LEU A 76 0.17 6.54 2.76
N ASN A 77 -0.74 5.77 2.14
CA ASN A 77 -2.00 6.31 1.63
C ASN A 77 -2.85 6.92 2.74
N ASP A 78 -2.95 6.26 3.89
CA ASP A 78 -3.79 6.71 4.99
C ASP A 78 -3.24 7.99 5.61
N ALA A 79 -1.91 8.10 5.77
CA ALA A 79 -1.26 9.32 6.21
C ALA A 79 -1.47 10.49 5.23
N ASP A 80 -1.40 10.23 3.92
CA ASP A 80 -1.64 11.25 2.91
C ASP A 80 -3.09 11.74 2.88
N VAL A 81 -4.06 10.82 2.91
CA VAL A 81 -5.48 11.14 3.01
C VAL A 81 -5.77 11.93 4.29
N ALA A 82 -5.20 11.55 5.43
CA ALA A 82 -5.34 12.29 6.69
C ALA A 82 -4.77 13.72 6.57
N CYS A 83 -3.58 13.88 5.97
CA CYS A 83 -3.00 15.20 5.73
C CYS A 83 -3.93 16.09 4.89
N ALA A 84 -4.48 15.56 3.81
CA ALA A 84 -5.38 16.29 2.90
C ALA A 84 -6.69 16.69 3.61
N LEU A 85 -7.31 15.76 4.33
CA LEU A 85 -8.57 16.01 5.06
C LEU A 85 -8.39 17.06 6.15
N LEU A 86 -7.36 16.94 6.98
CA LEU A 86 -7.07 17.88 8.06
C LEU A 86 -6.69 19.26 7.54
N SER A 87 -5.87 19.33 6.49
CA SER A 87 -5.50 20.60 5.85
C SER A 87 -6.74 21.34 5.34
N ARG A 88 -7.65 20.64 4.65
CA ARG A 88 -8.90 21.22 4.17
C ARG A 88 -9.79 21.66 5.32
N PHE A 89 -9.93 20.84 6.36
CA PHE A 89 -10.75 21.15 7.52
C PHE A 89 -10.23 22.38 8.28
N LEU A 90 -8.91 22.50 8.45
CA LEU A 90 -8.25 23.62 9.11
C LEU A 90 -8.33 24.93 8.29
N ALA A 91 -8.30 24.84 6.96
CA ALA A 91 -8.44 26.02 6.09
C ALA A 91 -9.76 26.77 6.30
N GLU A 92 -10.82 26.06 6.70
CA GLU A 92 -12.14 26.62 6.98
C GLU A 92 -12.38 26.84 8.48
N TRP A 93 -11.36 26.66 9.33
CA TRP A 93 -11.53 26.62 10.79
C TRP A 93 -12.14 27.91 11.35
N ASP A 94 -11.54 29.06 11.05
CA ASP A 94 -12.01 30.35 11.61
C ASP A 94 -13.44 30.67 11.18
N ALA A 95 -13.80 30.34 9.93
CA ALA A 95 -15.17 30.48 9.44
C ALA A 95 -16.15 29.60 10.24
N ARG A 96 -15.76 28.36 10.58
CA ARG A 96 -16.56 27.44 11.39
C ARG A 96 -16.71 27.90 12.85
N GLN A 97 -15.77 28.68 13.37
CA GLN A 97 -15.82 29.21 14.73
C GLN A 97 -16.53 30.56 14.84
N LYS A 98 -16.69 31.29 13.73
CA LYS A 98 -17.18 32.68 13.70
C LYS A 98 -18.54 32.85 14.38
N ASP A 99 -19.48 31.97 14.06
CA ASP A 99 -20.88 32.06 14.51
C ASP A 99 -21.12 31.39 15.88
N LEU A 100 -20.10 30.74 16.45
CA LEU A 100 -20.18 30.14 17.78
C LEU A 100 -20.00 31.21 18.87
N PRO A 101 -20.75 31.13 19.99
CA PRO A 101 -20.48 31.90 21.20
C PRO A 101 -19.05 31.72 21.66
N LEU A 102 -18.40 32.78 22.17
CA LEU A 102 -16.99 32.74 22.61
C LEU A 102 -16.64 31.53 23.51
N PRO A 103 -17.46 31.11 24.49
CA PRO A 103 -17.15 29.95 25.33
C PRO A 103 -17.21 28.60 24.61
N GLN A 104 -17.84 28.54 23.44
CA GLN A 104 -18.00 27.32 22.63
C GLN A 104 -16.97 27.24 21.49
N ARG A 105 -16.14 28.27 21.31
CA ARG A 105 -15.08 28.23 20.30
C ARG A 105 -13.98 27.28 20.72
N HIS A 106 -13.48 26.50 19.77
CA HIS A 106 -12.48 25.48 20.00
C HIS A 106 -11.08 25.95 19.56
N ASN A 107 -10.05 25.46 20.25
CA ASN A 107 -8.65 25.66 19.86
C ASN A 107 -8.25 24.61 18.80
N PRO A 108 -7.73 25.01 17.61
CA PRO A 108 -7.30 24.06 16.58
C PRO A 108 -5.99 23.32 16.90
N GLN A 109 -5.26 23.70 17.96
CA GLN A 109 -3.95 23.14 18.30
C GLN A 109 -3.89 21.60 18.28
N PRO A 110 -4.84 20.83 18.85
CA PRO A 110 -4.77 19.37 18.79
C PRO A 110 -4.83 18.82 17.36
N LEU A 111 -5.61 19.45 16.49
CA LEU A 111 -5.72 19.07 15.07
C LEU A 111 -4.44 19.41 14.30
N VAL A 112 -3.85 20.57 14.57
CA VAL A 112 -2.56 20.98 13.99
C VAL A 112 -1.45 20.03 14.43
N ALA A 113 -1.41 19.65 15.70
CA ALA A 113 -0.44 18.69 16.22
C ALA A 113 -0.59 17.32 15.56
N TYR A 114 -1.82 16.83 15.40
CA TYR A 114 -2.07 15.57 14.70
C TYR A 114 -1.69 15.63 13.21
N LEU A 115 -1.99 16.74 12.52
CA LEU A 115 -1.54 16.97 11.14
C LEU A 115 -0.01 16.91 11.02
N ALA A 116 0.73 17.49 11.97
CA ALA A 116 2.18 17.42 11.99
C ALA A 116 2.69 15.97 12.11
N VAL A 117 2.04 15.14 12.96
CA VAL A 117 2.35 13.70 13.08
C VAL A 117 2.12 12.98 11.76
N GLN A 118 1.00 13.24 11.07
CA GLN A 118 0.70 12.61 9.79
C GLN A 118 1.69 13.02 8.69
N HIS A 119 2.13 14.28 8.66
CA HIS A 119 3.18 14.72 7.74
C HIS A 119 4.51 14.01 7.99
N ALA A 120 4.90 13.85 9.27
CA ALA A 120 6.11 13.13 9.65
C ALA A 120 6.04 11.66 9.25
N GLU A 121 4.90 11.00 9.49
CA GLU A 121 4.70 9.60 9.14
C GLU A 121 4.70 9.37 7.63
N ARG A 122 3.99 10.22 6.87
CA ARG A 122 4.02 10.20 5.40
C ARG A 122 5.45 10.31 4.87
N HIS A 123 6.24 11.24 5.42
CA HIS A 123 7.64 11.40 5.03
C HIS A 123 8.49 10.16 5.38
N ARG A 124 8.32 9.61 6.59
CA ARG A 124 9.02 8.40 7.03
C ARG A 124 8.72 7.20 6.12
N LEU A 125 7.46 7.03 5.74
CA LEU A 125 7.05 5.95 4.84
C LEU A 125 7.59 6.13 3.43
N MET A 126 7.57 7.37 2.90
CA MET A 126 8.21 7.66 1.62
C MET A 126 9.71 7.37 1.62
N THR A 127 10.44 7.72 2.68
CA THR A 127 11.89 7.47 2.76
C THR A 127 12.22 6.00 3.01
N ALA A 128 11.34 5.25 3.69
CA ALA A 128 11.50 3.82 3.91
C ALA A 128 11.05 2.94 2.72
N PHE A 129 10.30 3.51 1.77
CA PHE A 129 9.74 2.76 0.64
C PHE A 129 10.80 2.04 -0.22
N PRO A 130 11.94 2.63 -0.60
CA PRO A 130 12.96 1.93 -1.38
C PRO A 130 13.44 0.63 -0.71
N GLN A 131 13.67 0.67 0.62
CA GLN A 131 14.06 -0.51 1.37
C GLN A 131 12.94 -1.56 1.43
N ALA A 132 11.69 -1.12 1.61
CA ALA A 132 10.53 -2.01 1.59
C ALA A 132 10.39 -2.72 0.23
N TRP A 133 10.63 -1.99 -0.86
CA TRP A 133 10.62 -2.53 -2.23
C TRP A 133 11.72 -3.58 -2.44
N GLU A 134 12.95 -3.31 -2.02
CA GLU A 134 14.06 -4.28 -2.11
C GLU A 134 13.77 -5.57 -1.35
N ASN A 135 13.16 -5.45 -0.16
CA ASN A 135 12.77 -6.61 0.64
C ASN A 135 11.72 -7.47 -0.09
N PHE A 136 10.74 -6.82 -0.71
CA PHE A 136 9.71 -7.50 -1.51
C PHE A 136 10.30 -8.17 -2.75
N PHE A 137 11.15 -7.47 -3.53
CA PHE A 137 11.70 -7.99 -4.78
C PHE A 137 13.01 -8.79 -4.59
N SER A 138 13.21 -9.32 -3.38
CA SER A 138 14.37 -10.12 -3.03
C SER A 138 14.46 -11.43 -3.84
N PRO A 139 15.67 -12.00 -4.02
CA PRO A 139 15.84 -13.32 -4.61
C PRO A 139 15.02 -14.40 -3.88
N GLN A 140 14.85 -14.25 -2.56
CA GLN A 140 14.05 -15.15 -1.74
C GLN A 140 12.57 -15.11 -2.13
N PHE A 141 11.98 -13.93 -2.35
CA PHE A 141 10.61 -13.82 -2.84
C PHE A 141 10.43 -14.51 -4.20
N LYS A 142 11.34 -14.24 -5.16
CA LYS A 142 11.31 -14.86 -6.49
C LYS A 142 11.34 -16.38 -6.41
N ARG A 143 12.21 -16.92 -5.55
CA ARG A 143 12.32 -18.36 -5.29
C ARG A 143 11.05 -18.93 -4.67
N SER A 144 10.53 -18.31 -3.62
CA SER A 144 9.29 -18.76 -2.98
C SER A 144 8.10 -18.75 -3.93
N LEU A 145 8.00 -17.75 -4.81
CA LEU A 145 6.96 -17.69 -5.83
C LEU A 145 7.10 -18.81 -6.87
N ALA A 146 8.31 -19.03 -7.38
CA ALA A 146 8.57 -20.10 -8.34
C ALA A 146 8.23 -21.49 -7.75
N LEU A 147 8.63 -21.74 -6.50
CA LEU A 147 8.30 -22.99 -5.80
C LEU A 147 6.80 -23.14 -5.54
N ALA A 148 6.11 -22.07 -5.16
CA ALA A 148 4.65 -22.12 -4.96
C ALA A 148 3.89 -22.48 -6.24
N ILE A 149 4.39 -22.04 -7.40
CA ILE A 149 3.80 -22.30 -8.71
C ILE A 149 4.20 -23.67 -9.28
N ALA A 150 5.45 -24.12 -9.04
CA ALA A 150 5.97 -25.37 -9.60
C ALA A 150 5.31 -26.64 -9.04
N GLU A 151 4.60 -26.53 -7.91
CA GLU A 151 3.88 -27.64 -7.26
C GLU A 151 2.39 -27.72 -7.64
N LEU A 152 1.94 -26.92 -8.64
CA LEU A 152 0.59 -26.95 -9.21
C LEU A 152 0.28 -28.21 -10.02
#